data_AF-A0A849D6X8-F1
#
_entry.id   AF-A0A849D6X8-F1
#
_cell.length_a   1.000
_cell.length_b   1.000
_cell.length_c   1.000
_cell.angle_alpha   90.00
_cell.angle_beta   90.00
_cell.angle_gamma   90.00
#
_symmetry.space_group_name_H-M   'P 1'
#
loop_
_entity.id
_entity.type
_entity.pdbx_description
1 polymer ?
#
loop_
_entity_poly.entity_id
_entity_poly.type
_entity_poly.pdbx_seq_one_letter_code
_entity_poly.pdbx_strand_id
1 'polypeptide(L)'
;MLLDCTEDAMVQPKEVSLETITQEKASTLVILDSIQFLDSQAGMPLADEAQETKRQLEDCFGNKIDLVTSGFSDFASVILPEGSGKISGVLISEKDHFRLVVRNLNDIQMNNERCDKGPDPITSDQILISEIADPDNNNKARFIELYNAGEVVLNLKGWTLERYTNGNFELGSVIDLTGIEMAANQAIAIASDSVVFKEIYGFAPIMEGGVNSAADSNGDDNLLLRDPFGMVIDLFGRIGEDGSSTDHEFEDGRALRNQGIYKASSIFNPAQWTLYNDTGQAGTINQPQTAPGDFTPGEH
;
A
#
# COMPACT_ATOMS: atom_id res chain seq x y z
N MET A 1 43.10 -29.44 -42.31
CA MET A 1 43.24 -29.05 -40.91
C MET A 1 41.83 -29.02 -40.35
N LEU A 2 41.42 -30.06 -39.63
CA LEU A 2 40.14 -30.06 -38.92
C LEU A 2 40.28 -29.07 -37.76
N LEU A 3 39.44 -28.04 -37.73
CA LEU A 3 39.33 -27.17 -36.57
C LEU A 3 38.75 -28.03 -35.45
N ASP A 4 39.55 -28.23 -34.42
CA ASP A 4 39.18 -28.89 -33.18
C ASP A 4 38.19 -27.96 -32.46
N CYS A 5 36.95 -28.41 -32.23
CA CYS A 5 35.97 -27.73 -31.40
C CYS A 5 36.22 -28.13 -29.94
N THR A 6 37.34 -27.69 -29.38
CA THR A 6 37.71 -27.99 -28.00
C THR A 6 37.72 -26.70 -27.18
N GLU A 7 36.52 -26.31 -26.72
CA GLU A 7 36.32 -25.66 -25.44
C GLU A 7 34.84 -25.83 -25.06
N ASP A 8 34.56 -26.80 -24.18
CA ASP A 8 33.27 -26.92 -23.47
C ASP A 8 33.13 -25.74 -22.51
N ALA A 9 32.86 -24.55 -23.05
CA ALA A 9 32.52 -23.40 -22.25
C ALA A 9 31.11 -23.63 -21.67
N MET A 10 31.04 -23.98 -20.38
CA MET A 10 29.76 -24.10 -19.68
C MET A 10 29.01 -22.76 -19.74
N VAL A 11 27.89 -22.73 -20.47
CA VAL A 11 27.02 -21.56 -20.57
C VAL A 11 26.49 -21.21 -19.18
N GLN A 12 26.88 -20.05 -18.66
CA GLN A 12 26.41 -19.54 -17.38
C GLN A 12 25.09 -18.76 -17.57
N PRO A 13 24.06 -19.00 -16.75
CA PRO A 13 22.85 -18.20 -16.76
C PRO A 13 23.15 -16.73 -16.44
N LYS A 14 22.48 -15.81 -17.14
CA LYS A 14 22.52 -14.38 -16.83
C LYS A 14 21.43 -14.03 -15.82
N GLU A 15 21.79 -13.42 -14.71
CA GLU A 15 20.81 -12.93 -13.74
C GLU A 15 20.00 -11.76 -14.31
N VAL A 16 18.68 -11.84 -14.19
CA VAL A 16 17.75 -10.81 -14.68
C VAL A 16 16.58 -10.67 -13.70
N SER A 17 16.03 -9.45 -13.60
CA SER A 17 14.74 -9.20 -12.94
C SER A 17 13.62 -9.16 -13.97
N LEU A 18 12.38 -9.46 -13.57
CA LEU A 18 11.22 -9.44 -14.46
C LEU A 18 11.00 -8.05 -15.09
N GLU A 19 11.22 -6.98 -14.33
CA GLU A 19 11.10 -5.59 -14.81
C GLU A 19 12.14 -5.20 -15.86
N THR A 20 13.30 -5.83 -15.83
CA THR A 20 14.41 -5.50 -16.74
C THR A 20 14.48 -6.42 -17.95
N ILE A 21 13.49 -7.31 -18.14
CA ILE A 21 13.42 -8.16 -19.32
C ILE A 21 13.18 -7.29 -20.57
N THR A 22 14.02 -7.46 -21.57
CA THR A 22 13.95 -6.75 -22.85
C THR A 22 14.16 -7.73 -24.00
N GLN A 23 13.85 -7.32 -25.23
CA GLN A 23 14.01 -8.19 -26.41
C GLN A 23 15.47 -8.62 -26.63
N GLU A 24 16.45 -7.82 -26.18
CA GLU A 24 17.87 -8.16 -26.23
C GLU A 24 18.24 -9.38 -25.37
N LYS A 25 17.38 -9.72 -24.40
CA LYS A 25 17.53 -10.90 -23.53
C LYS A 25 16.78 -12.11 -24.07
N ALA A 26 16.04 -12.00 -25.17
CA ALA A 26 15.39 -13.15 -25.80
C ALA A 26 16.41 -14.18 -26.29
N SER A 27 16.04 -15.45 -26.24
CA SER A 27 16.88 -16.61 -26.57
C SER A 27 18.14 -16.74 -25.71
N THR A 28 18.11 -16.24 -24.48
CA THR A 28 19.25 -16.28 -23.56
C THR A 28 18.94 -17.18 -22.37
N LEU A 29 19.95 -17.92 -21.89
CA LEU A 29 19.84 -18.61 -20.61
C LEU A 29 19.91 -17.59 -19.48
N VAL A 30 18.84 -17.48 -18.70
CA VAL A 30 18.72 -16.54 -17.59
C VAL A 30 18.48 -17.26 -16.27
N ILE A 31 18.73 -16.58 -15.17
CA ILE A 31 18.29 -16.98 -13.83
C ILE A 31 17.46 -15.84 -13.24
N LEU A 32 16.26 -16.19 -12.77
CA LEU A 32 15.37 -15.32 -12.01
C LEU A 32 15.55 -15.67 -10.54
N ASP A 33 15.74 -14.68 -9.69
CA ASP A 33 15.81 -14.83 -8.24
C ASP A 33 14.53 -14.28 -7.58
N SER A 34 14.28 -14.68 -6.34
CA SER A 34 13.12 -14.24 -5.54
C SER A 34 11.79 -14.41 -6.29
N ILE A 35 11.64 -15.56 -6.95
CA ILE A 35 10.45 -15.91 -7.72
C ILE A 35 9.70 -17.07 -7.07
N GLN A 36 8.37 -17.13 -7.25
CA GLN A 36 7.50 -18.17 -6.71
C GLN A 36 6.37 -18.55 -7.68
N PHE A 37 5.82 -19.75 -7.56
CA PHE A 37 4.58 -20.13 -8.25
C PHE A 37 3.37 -19.46 -7.57
N LEU A 38 2.32 -19.12 -8.31
CA LEU A 38 1.10 -18.57 -7.71
C LEU A 38 0.48 -19.54 -6.70
N ASP A 39 -0.01 -19.01 -5.58
CA ASP A 39 -0.63 -19.83 -4.53
C ASP A 39 -1.88 -20.58 -5.02
N SER A 40 -2.63 -19.97 -5.94
CA SER A 40 -3.77 -20.59 -6.64
C SER A 40 -3.42 -21.83 -7.47
N GLN A 41 -2.12 -22.10 -7.69
CA GLN A 41 -1.62 -23.25 -8.41
C GLN A 41 -0.99 -24.32 -7.49
N ALA A 42 -1.07 -24.14 -6.17
CA ALA A 42 -0.54 -25.10 -5.20
C ALA A 42 -1.12 -26.51 -5.44
N GLY A 43 -0.26 -27.52 -5.36
CA GLY A 43 -0.64 -28.92 -5.59
C GLY A 43 -0.83 -29.33 -7.05
N MET A 44 -0.70 -28.42 -8.02
CA MET A 44 -0.71 -28.77 -9.45
C MET A 44 0.63 -29.42 -9.88
N PRO A 45 0.65 -30.26 -10.92
CA PRO A 45 1.90 -30.78 -11.51
C PRO A 45 2.62 -29.71 -12.34
N LEU A 46 3.93 -29.88 -12.59
CA LEU A 46 4.72 -28.99 -13.45
C LEU A 46 4.17 -28.95 -14.87
N ALA A 47 3.64 -30.06 -15.39
CA ALA A 47 2.95 -30.11 -16.67
C ALA A 47 1.72 -31.05 -16.63
N ASP A 48 0.71 -30.70 -17.40
CA ASP A 48 -0.43 -31.57 -17.68
C ASP A 48 -0.03 -32.66 -18.69
N GLU A 49 -0.67 -33.84 -18.60
CA GLU A 49 -0.29 -35.01 -19.40
C GLU A 49 -0.34 -34.74 -20.91
N ALA A 50 0.74 -35.10 -21.62
CA ALA A 50 0.84 -35.07 -23.07
C ALA A 50 0.60 -33.70 -23.75
N GLN A 51 0.74 -32.58 -23.03
CA GLN A 51 0.59 -31.25 -23.62
C GLN A 51 1.61 -30.21 -23.11
N GLU A 52 1.84 -29.16 -23.88
CA GLU A 52 2.54 -27.97 -23.39
C GLU A 52 1.71 -27.32 -22.28
N THR A 53 2.36 -27.01 -21.16
CA THR A 53 1.71 -26.41 -20.00
C THR A 53 2.38 -25.09 -19.66
N LYS A 54 1.56 -24.11 -19.29
CA LYS A 54 2.00 -22.82 -18.79
C LYS A 54 1.65 -22.71 -17.32
N ARG A 55 2.65 -22.42 -16.49
CA ARG A 55 2.49 -22.14 -15.06
C ARG A 55 2.91 -20.70 -14.80
N GLN A 56 2.14 -19.94 -14.04
CA GLN A 56 2.51 -18.57 -13.74
C GLN A 56 3.50 -18.53 -12.58
N LEU A 57 4.54 -17.73 -12.79
CA LEU A 57 5.49 -17.33 -11.80
C LEU A 57 5.29 -15.86 -11.47
N GLU A 58 5.59 -15.48 -10.24
CA GLU A 58 5.59 -14.09 -9.79
C GLU A 58 6.83 -13.79 -8.95
N ASP A 59 7.38 -12.59 -9.09
CA ASP A 59 8.39 -12.09 -8.16
C ASP A 59 7.75 -11.51 -6.89
N CYS A 60 8.58 -11.15 -5.91
CA CYS A 60 8.11 -10.55 -4.66
C CYS A 60 7.45 -9.16 -4.86
N PHE A 61 7.61 -8.52 -6.02
CA PHE A 61 7.00 -7.23 -6.36
C PHE A 61 5.67 -7.37 -7.11
N GLY A 62 5.28 -8.60 -7.47
CA GLY A 62 4.03 -8.91 -8.16
C GLY A 62 4.13 -8.93 -9.69
N ASN A 63 5.32 -8.74 -10.26
CA ASN A 63 5.53 -8.94 -11.70
C ASN A 63 5.41 -10.42 -12.04
N LYS A 64 4.90 -10.74 -13.23
CA LYS A 64 4.59 -12.12 -13.62
C LYS A 64 5.28 -12.55 -14.91
N ILE A 65 5.58 -13.84 -15.01
CA ILE A 65 6.05 -14.48 -16.24
C ILE A 65 5.47 -15.90 -16.34
N ASP A 66 5.22 -16.35 -17.57
CA ASP A 66 4.84 -17.74 -17.82
C ASP A 66 6.09 -18.64 -17.83
N LEU A 67 6.07 -19.69 -17.02
CA LEU A 67 6.94 -20.85 -17.16
C LEU A 67 6.29 -21.86 -18.12
N VAL A 68 6.98 -22.20 -19.19
CA VAL A 68 6.55 -23.20 -20.17
C VAL A 68 7.24 -24.53 -19.86
N THR A 69 6.44 -25.58 -19.71
CA THR A 69 6.85 -26.96 -19.46
C THR A 69 6.14 -27.91 -20.43
N SER A 70 6.56 -29.18 -20.45
CA SER A 70 6.00 -30.19 -21.36
C SER A 70 5.51 -31.42 -20.60
N GLY A 71 4.30 -31.87 -20.93
CA GLY A 71 3.71 -33.12 -20.43
C GLY A 71 4.43 -34.40 -20.86
N PHE A 72 5.43 -34.29 -21.74
CA PHE A 72 6.30 -35.39 -22.16
C PHE A 72 7.65 -35.39 -21.43
N SER A 73 7.89 -34.45 -20.53
CA SER A 73 9.10 -34.39 -19.72
C SER A 73 9.09 -35.44 -18.60
N ASP A 74 10.29 -35.86 -18.17
CA ASP A 74 10.49 -36.74 -17.02
C ASP A 74 10.07 -36.09 -15.68
N PHE A 75 9.93 -34.75 -15.65
CA PHE A 75 9.46 -33.98 -14.51
C PHE A 75 7.99 -33.54 -14.62
N ALA A 76 7.23 -33.97 -15.63
CA ALA A 76 5.86 -33.49 -15.87
C ALA A 76 4.94 -33.65 -14.65
N SER A 77 4.98 -34.82 -13.99
CA SER A 77 4.14 -35.15 -12.84
C SER A 77 4.66 -34.64 -11.50
N VAL A 78 5.82 -33.97 -11.48
CA VAL A 78 6.37 -33.37 -10.25
C VAL A 78 5.46 -32.23 -9.82
N ILE A 79 5.00 -32.25 -8.58
CA ILE A 79 4.16 -31.19 -8.02
C ILE A 79 4.96 -29.89 -7.94
N LEU A 80 4.31 -28.77 -8.24
CA LEU A 80 4.91 -27.45 -8.12
C LEU A 80 5.47 -27.27 -6.71
N PRO A 81 6.78 -26.99 -6.58
CA PRO A 81 7.37 -26.74 -5.27
C PRO A 81 6.80 -25.45 -4.66
N GLU A 82 6.57 -25.51 -3.35
CA GLU A 82 6.19 -24.35 -2.54
C GLU A 82 7.43 -23.49 -2.25
N GLY A 83 7.20 -22.31 -1.67
CA GLY A 83 8.28 -21.37 -1.34
C GLY A 83 8.65 -20.45 -2.52
N SER A 84 9.66 -19.61 -2.27
CA SER A 84 10.32 -18.82 -3.30
C SER A 84 11.73 -19.36 -3.57
N GLY A 85 12.36 -18.86 -4.62
CA GLY A 85 13.77 -19.13 -4.86
C GLY A 85 14.21 -18.72 -6.24
N LYS A 86 15.03 -19.57 -6.87
CA LYS A 86 15.67 -19.30 -8.15
C LYS A 86 15.18 -20.25 -9.21
N ILE A 87 14.86 -19.70 -10.39
CA ILE A 87 14.55 -20.50 -11.57
C ILE A 87 15.47 -20.08 -12.72
N SER A 88 16.25 -21.04 -13.22
CA SER A 88 17.02 -20.88 -14.45
C SER A 88 16.22 -21.34 -15.66
N GLY A 89 16.39 -20.72 -16.81
CA GLY A 89 15.68 -21.15 -18.01
C GLY A 89 16.06 -20.34 -19.23
N VAL A 90 15.66 -20.84 -20.40
CA VAL A 90 15.81 -20.09 -21.65
C VAL A 90 14.66 -19.11 -21.75
N LEU A 91 14.98 -17.83 -21.77
CA LEU A 91 13.98 -16.79 -22.01
C LEU A 91 13.61 -16.78 -23.49
N ILE A 92 12.35 -17.00 -23.81
CA ILE A 92 11.83 -16.91 -25.18
C ILE A 92 10.90 -15.72 -25.30
N SER A 93 10.74 -15.21 -26.51
CA SER A 93 9.86 -14.09 -26.84
C SER A 93 8.98 -14.49 -28.01
N GLU A 94 7.67 -14.47 -27.82
CA GLU A 94 6.67 -14.73 -28.86
C GLU A 94 5.67 -13.59 -28.92
N LYS A 95 5.60 -12.87 -30.04
CA LYS A 95 4.67 -11.72 -30.21
C LYS A 95 4.76 -10.73 -29.04
N ASP A 96 5.98 -10.37 -28.65
CA ASP A 96 6.29 -9.49 -27.50
C ASP A 96 5.90 -10.01 -26.12
N HIS A 97 5.58 -11.31 -25.98
CA HIS A 97 5.37 -11.95 -24.68
C HIS A 97 6.59 -12.80 -24.32
N PHE A 98 7.26 -12.43 -23.22
CA PHE A 98 8.36 -13.21 -22.69
C PHE A 98 7.85 -14.41 -21.91
N ARG A 99 8.50 -15.55 -22.09
CA ARG A 99 8.26 -16.78 -21.32
C ARG A 99 9.58 -17.42 -20.94
N LEU A 100 9.57 -18.18 -19.86
CA LEU A 100 10.71 -18.94 -19.42
C LEU A 100 10.51 -20.42 -19.77
N VAL A 101 11.50 -21.06 -20.36
CA VAL A 101 11.49 -22.51 -20.63
C VAL A 101 12.57 -23.17 -19.77
N VAL A 102 12.16 -24.07 -18.88
CA VAL A 102 13.11 -24.88 -18.07
C VAL A 102 13.60 -26.08 -18.87
N ARG A 103 14.84 -26.51 -18.61
CA ARG A 103 15.47 -27.62 -19.34
C ARG A 103 15.34 -28.94 -18.58
N ASN A 104 15.35 -28.86 -17.26
CA ASN A 104 15.23 -30.00 -16.34
C ASN A 104 14.87 -29.51 -14.93
N LEU A 105 14.65 -30.44 -14.00
CA LEU A 105 14.22 -30.09 -12.65
C LEU A 105 15.28 -29.30 -11.84
N ASN A 106 16.58 -29.44 -12.12
CA ASN A 106 17.62 -28.70 -11.39
C ASN A 106 17.61 -27.20 -11.67
N ASP A 107 16.93 -26.80 -12.74
CA ASP A 107 16.69 -25.40 -13.06
C ASP A 107 15.68 -24.74 -12.09
N ILE A 108 14.94 -25.52 -11.29
CA ILE A 108 13.93 -25.02 -10.34
C ILE A 108 14.41 -25.26 -8.91
N GLN A 109 14.71 -24.19 -8.18
CA GLN A 109 15.23 -24.25 -6.81
C GLN A 109 14.41 -23.34 -5.90
N MET A 110 13.40 -23.90 -5.22
CA MET A 110 12.46 -23.15 -4.36
C MET A 110 12.71 -23.46 -2.88
N ASN A 111 13.89 -23.09 -2.39
CA ASN A 111 14.33 -23.45 -1.04
C ASN A 111 14.09 -22.34 0.00
N ASN A 112 13.59 -21.19 -0.43
CA ASN A 112 13.34 -20.04 0.45
C ASN A 112 11.86 -20.02 0.85
N GLU A 113 11.56 -19.32 1.95
CA GLU A 113 10.18 -18.98 2.29
C GLU A 113 9.53 -18.21 1.14
N ARG A 114 8.21 -18.35 0.98
CA ARG A 114 7.47 -17.55 -0.01
C ARG A 114 7.75 -16.08 0.25
N CYS A 115 7.76 -15.28 -0.82
CA CYS A 115 7.69 -13.83 -0.70
C CYS A 115 6.46 -13.52 0.15
N ASP A 116 6.67 -12.94 1.33
CA ASP A 116 5.58 -12.45 2.14
C ASP A 116 5.03 -11.21 1.44
N LYS A 117 3.95 -11.40 0.68
CA LYS A 117 3.29 -10.29 0.00
C LYS A 117 2.57 -9.39 0.99
N GLY A 118 2.57 -9.72 2.29
CA GLY A 118 1.62 -9.19 3.25
C GLY A 118 0.18 -9.55 2.86
N PRO A 119 -0.82 -9.08 3.60
CA PRO A 119 -2.22 -9.35 3.27
C PRO A 119 -2.58 -8.79 1.88
N ASP A 120 -3.60 -9.33 1.23
CA ASP A 120 -4.15 -8.75 0.01
C ASP A 120 -4.69 -7.33 0.30
N PRO A 121 -4.56 -6.37 -0.64
CA PRO A 121 -5.21 -5.08 -0.50
C PRO A 121 -6.73 -5.26 -0.37
N ILE A 122 -7.33 -4.57 0.61
CA ILE A 122 -8.75 -4.65 0.93
C ILE A 122 -9.34 -3.24 0.98
N THR A 123 -10.63 -3.11 0.68
CA THR A 123 -11.41 -1.86 0.81
C THR A 123 -12.42 -1.97 1.95
N SER A 124 -12.86 -0.83 2.50
CA SER A 124 -13.89 -0.74 3.53
C SER A 124 -14.52 0.65 3.53
N ASP A 125 -15.83 0.74 3.77
CA ASP A 125 -16.52 2.01 4.02
C ASP A 125 -16.55 2.37 5.52
N GLN A 126 -15.78 1.67 6.36
CA GLN A 126 -15.77 1.84 7.82
C GLN A 126 -14.43 2.32 8.37
N ILE A 127 -13.46 2.67 7.52
CA ILE A 127 -12.26 3.43 7.93
C ILE A 127 -12.57 4.91 7.74
N LEU A 128 -12.47 5.66 8.84
CA LEU A 128 -12.88 7.06 8.91
C LEU A 128 -11.69 7.94 9.29
N ILE A 129 -11.68 9.17 8.82
CA ILE A 129 -10.98 10.25 9.53
C ILE A 129 -11.86 10.63 10.73
N SER A 130 -11.32 10.52 11.94
CA SER A 130 -12.06 10.67 13.19
C SER A 130 -11.72 11.94 13.98
N GLU A 131 -10.48 12.41 13.92
CA GLU A 131 -10.05 13.65 14.57
C GLU A 131 -8.94 14.30 13.73
N ILE A 132 -8.99 15.64 13.61
CA ILE A 132 -7.93 16.44 13.00
C ILE A 132 -7.59 17.55 13.99
N ALA A 133 -6.32 17.63 14.38
CA ALA A 133 -5.87 18.50 15.45
C ALA A 133 -4.97 19.62 14.94
N ASP A 134 -5.29 20.86 15.31
CA ASP A 134 -4.42 22.03 15.16
C ASP A 134 -4.35 22.83 16.48
N PRO A 135 -3.57 22.38 17.47
CA PRO A 135 -3.60 23.00 18.80
C PRO A 135 -3.06 24.45 18.82
N ASP A 136 -3.85 25.37 19.37
CA ASP A 136 -3.52 26.81 19.56
C ASP A 136 -2.18 27.02 20.28
N ASN A 137 -1.87 26.13 21.23
CA ASN A 137 -0.67 26.26 22.06
C ASN A 137 0.58 25.59 21.48
N ASN A 138 0.45 24.73 20.47
CA ASN A 138 1.58 23.97 19.90
C ASN A 138 1.25 23.33 18.54
N ASN A 139 1.58 24.03 17.46
CA ASN A 139 1.42 23.51 16.09
C ASN A 139 2.21 22.22 15.79
N LYS A 140 3.25 21.88 16.56
CA LYS A 140 3.96 20.61 16.41
C LYS A 140 3.23 19.42 17.03
N ALA A 141 2.15 19.66 17.77
CA ALA A 141 1.31 18.62 18.35
C ALA A 141 0.11 18.25 17.43
N ARG A 142 0.13 18.68 16.17
CA ARG A 142 -0.85 18.31 15.14
C ARG A 142 -0.83 16.81 14.87
N PHE A 143 -2.00 16.28 14.59
CA PHE A 143 -2.18 14.90 14.13
C PHE A 143 -3.47 14.76 13.32
N ILE A 144 -3.54 13.68 12.55
CA ILE A 144 -4.78 13.15 12.02
C ILE A 144 -5.02 11.78 12.63
N GLU A 145 -6.24 11.52 13.06
CA GLU A 145 -6.68 10.23 13.56
C GLU A 145 -7.50 9.50 12.49
N LEU A 146 -7.21 8.21 12.34
CA LEU A 146 -8.05 7.27 11.62
C LEU A 146 -8.73 6.32 12.60
N TYR A 147 -10.00 6.00 12.36
CA TYR A 147 -10.78 5.06 13.15
C TYR A 147 -11.34 3.92 12.30
N ASN A 148 -11.16 2.68 12.76
CA ASN A 148 -11.80 1.51 12.18
C ASN A 148 -13.13 1.25 12.90
N ALA A 149 -14.23 1.74 12.33
CA ALA A 149 -15.59 1.51 12.80
C ALA A 149 -16.14 0.11 12.47
N GLY A 150 -15.32 -0.75 11.85
CA GLY A 150 -15.66 -2.13 11.52
C GLY A 150 -15.49 -3.10 12.69
N GLU A 151 -16.03 -4.31 12.50
CA GLU A 151 -15.97 -5.39 13.50
C GLU A 151 -14.76 -6.33 13.31
N VAL A 152 -13.93 -6.08 12.30
CA VAL A 152 -12.78 -6.91 11.95
C VAL A 152 -11.51 -6.09 11.82
N VAL A 153 -10.37 -6.75 11.99
CA VAL A 153 -9.06 -6.16 11.67
C VAL A 153 -8.99 -5.82 10.19
N LEU A 154 -8.39 -4.67 9.85
CA LEU A 154 -8.18 -4.24 8.49
C LEU A 154 -6.73 -3.82 8.28
N ASN A 155 -6.10 -4.37 7.24
CA ASN A 155 -4.77 -3.98 6.80
C ASN A 155 -4.87 -2.85 5.75
N LEU A 156 -4.13 -1.76 5.96
CA LEU A 156 -4.15 -0.57 5.13
C LEU A 156 -3.14 -0.60 3.97
N LYS A 157 -2.67 -1.79 3.55
CA LYS A 157 -1.82 -1.94 2.37
C LYS A 157 -2.44 -1.29 1.13
N GLY A 158 -1.75 -0.31 0.58
CA GLY A 158 -2.13 0.47 -0.60
C GLY A 158 -3.12 1.61 -0.33
N TRP A 159 -3.54 1.82 0.92
CA TRP A 159 -4.35 2.98 1.28
C TRP A 159 -3.48 4.23 1.38
N THR A 160 -4.05 5.38 1.03
CA THR A 160 -3.38 6.68 1.13
C THR A 160 -4.22 7.71 1.85
N LEU A 161 -3.56 8.53 2.66
CA LEU A 161 -4.12 9.77 3.20
C LEU A 161 -3.53 10.95 2.42
N GLU A 162 -4.39 11.63 1.69
CA GLU A 162 -4.06 12.67 0.72
C GLU A 162 -4.47 14.04 1.27
N ARG A 163 -3.64 15.06 1.02
CA ARG A 163 -3.94 16.45 1.35
C ARG A 163 -3.96 17.31 0.10
N TYR A 164 -4.97 18.16 -0.01
CA TYR A 164 -5.07 19.24 -0.97
C TYR A 164 -5.00 20.56 -0.21
N THR A 165 -3.94 21.32 -0.45
CA THR A 165 -3.62 22.51 0.34
C THR A 165 -4.56 23.66 0.00
N ASN A 166 -5.26 24.19 1.00
CA ASN A 166 -6.24 25.28 0.85
C ASN A 166 -7.18 25.01 -0.35
N GLY A 167 -7.44 26.03 -1.18
CA GLY A 167 -8.28 25.93 -2.38
C GLY A 167 -7.66 25.29 -3.62
N ASN A 168 -6.61 24.47 -3.48
CA ASN A 168 -5.98 23.83 -4.63
C ASN A 168 -6.73 22.56 -5.07
N PHE A 169 -6.76 22.33 -6.40
CA PHE A 169 -7.21 21.06 -6.99
C PHE A 169 -6.08 20.03 -7.11
N GLU A 170 -4.83 20.49 -7.01
CA GLU A 170 -3.66 19.63 -7.13
C GLU A 170 -3.35 18.95 -5.81
N LEU A 171 -2.94 17.69 -5.91
CA LEU A 171 -2.54 16.89 -4.76
C LEU A 171 -1.26 17.47 -4.14
N GLY A 172 -1.33 17.88 -2.88
CA GLY A 172 -0.22 18.52 -2.17
C GLY A 172 0.72 17.51 -1.51
N SER A 173 0.15 16.57 -0.74
CA SER A 173 0.94 15.52 -0.06
C SER A 173 0.19 14.21 0.02
N VAL A 174 0.93 13.11 0.10
CA VAL A 174 0.42 11.75 0.24
C VAL A 174 1.16 11.05 1.38
N ILE A 175 0.41 10.44 2.28
CA ILE A 175 0.93 9.49 3.28
C ILE A 175 0.49 8.10 2.84
N ASP A 176 1.46 7.21 2.63
CA ASP A 176 1.23 5.78 2.38
C ASP A 176 0.98 5.08 3.72
N LEU A 177 -0.14 4.37 3.83
CA LEU A 177 -0.58 3.67 5.04
C LEU A 177 -0.22 2.18 5.01
N THR A 178 0.56 1.74 4.01
CA THR A 178 0.99 0.36 3.87
C THR A 178 1.80 -0.11 5.08
N GLY A 179 1.42 -1.27 5.62
CA GLY A 179 2.05 -1.87 6.80
C GLY A 179 1.34 -1.54 8.11
N ILE A 180 0.28 -0.72 8.09
CA ILE A 180 -0.58 -0.48 9.24
C ILE A 180 -1.74 -1.49 9.25
N GLU A 181 -1.93 -2.13 10.40
CA GLU A 181 -3.11 -2.93 10.69
C GLU A 181 -3.94 -2.25 11.79
N MET A 182 -5.24 -2.11 11.54
CA MET A 182 -6.18 -1.54 12.49
C MET A 182 -7.11 -2.63 13.00
N ALA A 183 -7.06 -2.93 14.30
CA ALA A 183 -8.04 -3.78 14.95
C ALA A 183 -9.45 -3.17 14.87
N ALA A 184 -10.47 -4.00 15.12
CA ALA A 184 -11.85 -3.55 15.20
C ALA A 184 -12.01 -2.50 16.30
N ASN A 185 -12.71 -1.40 16.01
CA ASN A 185 -12.92 -0.26 16.90
C ASN A 185 -11.61 0.38 17.41
N GLN A 186 -10.53 0.32 16.62
CA GLN A 186 -9.28 0.98 16.96
C GLN A 186 -9.19 2.36 16.30
N ALA A 187 -8.77 3.35 17.09
CA ALA A 187 -8.30 4.63 16.63
C ALA A 187 -6.76 4.67 16.62
N ILE A 188 -6.17 5.26 15.58
CA ILE A 188 -4.71 5.45 15.45
C ILE A 188 -4.40 6.90 15.06
N ALA A 189 -3.35 7.46 15.65
CA ALA A 189 -2.91 8.83 15.35
C ALA A 189 -1.66 8.83 14.45
N ILE A 190 -1.70 9.65 13.40
CA ILE A 190 -0.58 9.99 12.51
C ILE A 190 -0.16 11.41 12.87
N ALA A 191 1.04 11.57 13.46
CA ALA A 191 1.50 12.87 13.97
C ALA A 191 2.33 13.65 12.96
N SER A 192 2.30 14.99 13.02
CA SER A 192 3.23 15.83 12.26
C SER A 192 4.68 15.71 12.78
N ASP A 193 4.86 15.66 14.10
CA ASP A 193 6.14 15.45 14.79
C ASP A 193 5.94 14.39 15.88
N SER A 194 6.50 13.19 15.69
CA SER A 194 6.26 12.05 16.59
C SER A 194 6.89 12.23 17.97
N VAL A 195 7.95 13.03 18.07
CA VAL A 195 8.63 13.31 19.34
C VAL A 195 7.77 14.24 20.18
N VAL A 196 7.30 15.34 19.58
CA VAL A 196 6.42 16.29 20.26
C VAL A 196 5.08 15.66 20.61
N PHE A 197 4.48 14.89 19.69
CA PHE A 197 3.24 14.17 19.95
C PHE A 197 3.37 13.29 21.20
N LYS A 198 4.45 12.49 21.28
CA LYS A 198 4.67 11.60 22.42
C LYS A 198 4.90 12.33 23.73
N GLU A 199 5.58 13.48 23.69
CA GLU A 199 5.79 14.32 24.86
C GLU A 199 4.46 14.90 25.38
N ILE A 200 3.57 15.33 24.48
CA ILE A 200 2.31 16.00 24.80
C ILE A 200 1.21 15.00 25.21
N TYR A 201 1.01 13.93 24.42
CA TYR A 201 -0.10 12.98 24.62
C TYR A 201 0.30 11.72 25.41
N GLY A 202 1.59 11.52 25.67
CA GLY A 202 2.09 10.48 26.58
C GLY A 202 2.26 9.08 25.95
N PHE A 203 1.98 8.91 24.66
CA PHE A 203 2.21 7.67 23.91
C PHE A 203 2.70 7.96 22.49
N ALA A 204 3.30 6.97 21.83
CA ALA A 204 3.81 7.14 20.47
C ALA A 204 2.66 7.09 19.44
N PRO A 205 2.67 7.95 18.40
CA PRO A 205 1.74 7.79 17.28
C PRO A 205 2.06 6.50 16.51
N ILE A 206 1.14 6.05 15.64
CA ILE A 206 1.38 4.86 14.82
C ILE A 206 2.51 5.11 13.82
N MET A 207 2.62 6.34 13.33
CA MET A 207 3.67 6.80 12.44
C MET A 207 3.82 8.33 12.49
N GLU A 208 4.92 8.84 11.93
CA GLU A 208 5.13 10.27 11.67
C GLU A 208 4.80 10.56 10.20
N GLY A 209 3.90 11.52 9.96
CA GLY A 209 3.65 12.06 8.62
C GLY A 209 4.69 13.11 8.22
N GLY A 210 5.19 13.88 9.18
CA GLY A 210 6.20 14.91 8.95
C GLY A 210 5.62 16.28 8.57
N VAL A 211 6.51 17.27 8.50
CA VAL A 211 6.18 18.66 8.11
C VAL A 211 5.68 18.73 6.67
N ASN A 212 4.66 19.53 6.41
CA ASN A 212 3.95 19.63 5.12
C ASN A 212 3.25 18.34 4.65
N SER A 213 3.08 17.34 5.52
CA SER A 213 2.25 16.18 5.22
C SER A 213 0.77 16.47 5.49
N ALA A 214 -0.10 15.49 5.24
CA ALA A 214 -1.50 15.56 5.65
C ALA A 214 -1.62 15.81 7.17
N ALA A 215 -0.76 15.17 7.98
CA ALA A 215 -0.77 15.28 9.43
C ALA A 215 -0.34 16.66 9.96
N ASP A 216 0.22 17.52 9.10
CA ASP A 216 0.62 18.91 9.43
C ASP A 216 -0.39 19.93 8.86
N SER A 217 -1.66 19.54 8.74
CA SER A 217 -2.71 20.44 8.31
C SER A 217 -3.00 21.51 9.36
N ASN A 218 -3.20 22.75 8.92
CA ASN A 218 -3.27 23.95 9.75
C ASN A 218 -4.65 24.62 9.73
N GLY A 219 -5.72 23.86 9.54
CA GLY A 219 -7.08 24.35 9.73
C GLY A 219 -7.89 24.66 8.47
N ASP A 220 -7.26 24.74 7.30
CA ASP A 220 -7.89 25.20 6.05
C ASP A 220 -7.70 24.26 4.84
N ASP A 221 -7.08 23.10 5.05
CA ASP A 221 -6.84 22.10 4.00
C ASP A 221 -8.01 21.13 3.79
N ASN A 222 -7.95 20.38 2.69
CA ASN A 222 -8.85 19.26 2.41
C ASN A 222 -8.10 17.93 2.52
N LEU A 223 -8.73 16.94 3.16
CA LEU A 223 -8.13 15.63 3.44
C LEU A 223 -8.96 14.51 2.85
N LEU A 224 -8.32 13.60 2.12
CA LEU A 224 -8.97 12.52 1.39
C LEU A 224 -8.33 11.18 1.79
N LEU A 225 -9.15 10.22 2.20
CA LEU A 225 -8.74 8.84 2.40
C LEU A 225 -9.09 8.02 1.15
N ARG A 226 -8.09 7.40 0.52
CA ARG A 226 -8.25 6.60 -0.69
C ARG A 226 -7.87 5.15 -0.42
N ASP A 227 -8.66 4.24 -0.99
CA ASP A 227 -8.36 2.81 -0.92
C ASP A 227 -7.35 2.36 -2.00
N PRO A 228 -6.87 1.11 -1.94
CA PRO A 228 -5.88 0.57 -2.88
C PRO A 228 -6.37 0.42 -4.31
N PHE A 229 -7.68 0.56 -4.54
CA PHE A 229 -8.34 0.45 -5.84
C PHE A 229 -8.64 1.82 -6.46
N GLY A 230 -8.24 2.90 -5.78
CA GLY A 230 -8.39 4.27 -6.23
C GLY A 230 -9.71 4.94 -5.81
N MET A 231 -10.56 4.24 -5.05
CA MET A 231 -11.84 4.76 -4.58
C MET A 231 -11.63 5.74 -3.43
N VAL A 232 -12.34 6.87 -3.48
CA VAL A 232 -12.41 7.80 -2.34
C VAL A 232 -13.33 7.20 -1.29
N ILE A 233 -12.80 6.96 -0.10
CA ILE A 233 -13.52 6.37 1.03
C ILE A 233 -14.08 7.46 1.93
N ASP A 234 -13.24 8.39 2.38
CA ASP A 234 -13.63 9.48 3.26
C ASP A 234 -13.03 10.81 2.78
N LEU A 235 -13.77 11.91 3.00
CA LEU A 235 -13.37 13.25 2.60
C LEU A 235 -13.72 14.26 3.69
N PHE A 236 -12.73 15.03 4.13
CA PHE A 236 -12.88 16.23 4.94
C PHE A 236 -12.60 17.47 4.07
N GLY A 237 -13.53 18.41 4.06
CA GLY A 237 -13.49 19.60 3.18
C GLY A 237 -13.91 19.34 1.73
N ARG A 238 -13.75 20.34 0.87
CA ARG A 238 -14.06 20.29 -0.56
C ARG A 238 -12.82 20.62 -1.38
N ILE A 239 -12.28 19.64 -2.12
CA ILE A 239 -11.12 19.86 -2.99
C ILE A 239 -11.38 21.04 -3.93
N GLY A 240 -10.46 22.02 -3.93
CA GLY A 240 -10.60 23.28 -4.65
C GLY A 240 -11.24 24.42 -3.84
N GLU A 241 -11.56 24.21 -2.57
CA GLU A 241 -12.05 25.24 -1.63
C GLU A 241 -11.06 25.43 -0.48
N ASP A 242 -10.73 26.70 -0.20
CA ASP A 242 -9.98 27.10 0.98
C ASP A 242 -10.90 27.01 2.20
N GLY A 243 -10.47 26.28 3.24
CA GLY A 243 -11.27 26.06 4.44
C GLY A 243 -11.44 27.28 5.34
N SER A 244 -10.62 28.31 5.16
CA SER A 244 -10.74 29.55 5.93
C SER A 244 -12.16 30.11 5.81
N SER A 245 -12.77 30.46 6.96
CA SER A 245 -14.13 31.00 7.03
C SER A 245 -15.27 30.05 6.57
N THR A 246 -15.02 28.75 6.39
CA THR A 246 -16.01 27.77 5.92
C THR A 246 -16.45 26.78 7.02
N ASP A 247 -17.35 25.86 6.65
CA ASP A 247 -17.82 24.77 7.52
C ASP A 247 -16.84 23.59 7.63
N HIS A 248 -15.60 23.76 7.15
CA HIS A 248 -14.47 22.86 7.40
C HIS A 248 -13.24 23.53 8.00
N GLU A 249 -13.38 24.76 8.52
CA GLU A 249 -12.32 25.48 9.25
C GLU A 249 -12.07 24.87 10.64
N PHE A 250 -10.82 24.59 10.98
CA PHE A 250 -10.40 24.11 12.31
C PHE A 250 -9.08 24.72 12.82
N GLU A 251 -8.64 25.86 12.25
CA GLU A 251 -7.42 26.57 12.67
C GLU A 251 -7.45 26.86 14.18
N ASP A 252 -6.32 26.63 14.85
CA ASP A 252 -6.15 26.76 16.31
C ASP A 252 -7.17 25.94 17.13
N GLY A 253 -7.74 24.88 16.53
CA GLY A 253 -8.74 24.04 17.15
C GLY A 253 -8.71 22.58 16.71
N ARG A 254 -9.89 22.03 16.47
CA ARG A 254 -10.07 20.60 16.17
C ARG A 254 -11.29 20.36 15.28
N ALA A 255 -11.18 19.38 14.39
CA ALA A 255 -12.33 18.77 13.74
C ALA A 255 -12.53 17.36 14.29
N LEU A 256 -13.65 17.13 15.00
CA LEU A 256 -13.97 15.86 15.62
C LEU A 256 -15.16 15.21 14.92
N ARG A 257 -15.01 13.96 14.50
CA ARG A 257 -16.09 13.17 13.91
C ARG A 257 -17.14 12.86 14.98
N ASN A 258 -18.41 13.06 14.64
CA ASN A 258 -19.51 12.88 15.57
C ASN A 258 -19.71 11.39 15.92
N GLN A 259 -20.05 11.15 17.19
CA GLN A 259 -20.45 9.83 17.67
C GLN A 259 -21.62 9.26 16.85
N GLY A 260 -21.60 7.95 16.60
CA GLY A 260 -22.63 7.26 15.82
C GLY A 260 -22.42 7.29 14.30
N ILE A 261 -21.34 7.89 13.82
CA ILE A 261 -20.92 7.80 12.42
C ILE A 261 -19.99 6.58 12.28
N TYR A 262 -20.51 5.51 11.67
CA TYR A 262 -19.77 4.25 11.46
C TYR A 262 -19.42 4.00 9.99
N LYS A 263 -19.72 4.97 9.12
CA LYS A 263 -19.48 4.90 7.68
C LYS A 263 -18.83 6.17 7.16
N ALA A 264 -17.79 5.97 6.36
CA ALA A 264 -17.03 7.00 5.69
C ALA A 264 -17.92 7.73 4.67
N SER A 265 -17.58 8.98 4.37
CA SER A 265 -18.30 9.76 3.38
C SER A 265 -17.35 10.27 2.33
N SER A 266 -17.45 9.69 1.13
CA SER A 266 -16.65 10.09 -0.04
C SER A 266 -16.95 11.49 -0.56
N ILE A 267 -17.97 12.14 -0.01
CA ILE A 267 -18.31 13.55 -0.18
C ILE A 267 -18.41 14.14 1.22
N PHE A 268 -17.75 15.27 1.44
CA PHE A 268 -17.75 15.94 2.73
C PHE A 268 -19.17 16.31 3.16
N ASN A 269 -19.49 15.90 4.39
CA ASN A 269 -20.75 16.19 5.03
C ASN A 269 -20.49 16.87 6.38
N PRO A 270 -20.65 18.21 6.47
CA PRO A 270 -20.35 18.96 7.70
C PRO A 270 -21.19 18.49 8.90
N ALA A 271 -22.38 17.92 8.68
CA ALA A 271 -23.24 17.42 9.76
C ALA A 271 -22.65 16.20 10.51
N GLN A 272 -21.61 15.57 9.95
CA GLN A 272 -20.92 14.46 10.60
C GLN A 272 -19.79 14.92 11.52
N TRP A 273 -19.54 16.23 11.62
CA TRP A 273 -18.41 16.76 12.37
C TRP A 273 -18.83 17.81 13.40
N THR A 274 -17.99 17.98 14.41
CA THR A 274 -18.02 19.11 15.35
C THR A 274 -16.67 19.82 15.25
N LEU A 275 -16.71 21.09 14.86
CA LEU A 275 -15.53 21.89 14.52
C LEU A 275 -15.34 23.01 15.53
N TYR A 276 -14.11 23.14 16.02
CA TYR A 276 -13.67 24.17 16.94
C TYR A 276 -12.52 24.93 16.28
N ASN A 277 -12.55 26.25 16.38
CA ASN A 277 -11.53 27.17 15.89
C ASN A 277 -11.64 28.52 16.62
N ASP A 278 -10.85 29.52 16.25
CA ASP A 278 -10.85 30.85 16.85
C ASP A 278 -11.86 31.85 16.23
N THR A 279 -12.52 31.48 15.12
CA THR A 279 -13.44 32.35 14.38
C THR A 279 -14.92 32.10 14.70
N GLY A 280 -15.35 30.84 14.77
CA GLY A 280 -16.74 30.38 14.81
C GLY A 280 -17.55 30.65 13.55
N GLN A 281 -16.90 30.87 12.41
CA GLN A 281 -17.58 31.17 11.15
C GLN A 281 -18.26 29.94 10.55
N ALA A 282 -19.21 30.18 9.64
CA ALA A 282 -19.97 29.14 8.92
C ALA A 282 -20.64 28.06 9.81
N GLY A 283 -20.89 28.35 11.09
CA GLY A 283 -21.53 27.42 12.03
C GLY A 283 -20.57 26.53 12.82
N THR A 284 -19.26 26.79 12.74
CA THR A 284 -18.25 26.21 13.64
C THR A 284 -18.33 26.83 15.05
N ILE A 285 -17.59 26.27 16.00
CA ILE A 285 -17.58 26.71 17.40
C ILE A 285 -16.36 27.62 17.61
N ASN A 286 -16.60 28.90 17.95
CA ASN A 286 -15.54 29.82 18.38
C ASN A 286 -15.06 29.44 19.78
N GLN A 287 -14.09 28.52 19.82
CA GLN A 287 -13.42 28.05 21.01
C GLN A 287 -12.11 27.38 20.58
N PRO A 288 -10.97 28.10 20.54
CA PRO A 288 -9.65 27.50 20.32
C PRO A 288 -9.40 26.33 21.26
N GLN A 289 -8.64 25.34 20.80
CA GLN A 289 -8.36 24.10 21.55
C GLN A 289 -6.87 23.99 21.85
N THR A 290 -6.54 23.53 23.05
CA THR A 290 -5.17 23.43 23.56
C THR A 290 -4.78 21.99 23.85
N ALA A 291 -3.56 21.61 23.42
CA ALA A 291 -3.03 20.28 23.69
C ALA A 291 -2.41 20.19 25.10
N PRO A 292 -2.51 19.05 25.80
CA PRO A 292 -3.23 17.85 25.37
C PRO A 292 -4.73 17.86 25.72
N GLY A 293 -5.21 18.81 26.52
CA GLY A 293 -6.48 18.69 27.23
C GLY A 293 -7.74 18.59 26.37
N ASP A 294 -7.73 19.21 25.20
CA ASP A 294 -8.89 19.32 24.32
C ASP A 294 -8.91 18.30 23.18
N PHE A 295 -7.91 17.43 23.10
CA PHE A 295 -7.74 16.44 22.02
C PHE A 295 -7.78 15.02 22.57
N THR A 296 -8.22 14.07 21.76
CA THR A 296 -8.50 12.69 22.19
C THR A 296 -7.81 11.64 21.33
N PRO A 297 -6.51 11.76 21.01
CA PRO A 297 -5.88 10.79 20.13
C PRO A 297 -5.91 9.37 20.73
N GLY A 298 -6.29 8.40 19.91
CA GLY A 298 -6.46 7.00 20.30
C GLY A 298 -7.84 6.67 20.88
N GLU A 299 -8.76 7.64 20.94
CA GLU A 299 -10.12 7.46 21.47
C GLU A 299 -11.17 8.01 20.49
N HIS A 300 -12.07 7.13 20.00
CA HIS A 300 -13.22 7.51 19.18
C HIS A 300 -14.48 6.76 19.64
#